data_AF-A0A2H8TT45-F1
#
_entry.id   AF-A0A2H8TT45-F1
#
_cell.length_a   1.000
_cell.length_b   1.000
_cell.length_c   1.000
_cell.angle_alpha   90.00
_cell.angle_beta   90.00
_cell.angle_gamma   90.00
#
_symmetry.space_group_name_H-M   'P 1'
#
loop_
_entity.id
_entity.type
_entity.pdbx_description
1 polymer ?
#
loop_
_entity_poly.entity_id
_entity_poly.type
_entity_poly.pdbx_seq_one_letter_code
_entity_poly.pdbx_strand_id
1 'polypeptide(L)'
;MFKLDSVQMPQQLSQAAHDREKVFQWIVELCNAETRENALSELSSRRDIIHDLGPMIWHTTGTIAALLFEIVSTYQFVNPPTMSLQQVTRLCNALALLQCVGAHPDTRSQFLKAQIPLYMYPFLHNANKCRNFEHLRLTSLGVIGALVKTEEQEVITFLLTTEIIPLCLRIMETGFELTKTLSTFILQKNTHG
;
A
#
# COMPACT_ATOMS: atom_id res chain seq x y z
N MET A 1 -32.63 18.52 45.03
CA MET A 1 -31.79 17.31 44.90
C MET A 1 -32.06 16.72 43.53
N PHE A 2 -31.33 17.19 42.50
CA PHE A 2 -31.46 16.74 41.11
C PHE A 2 -30.60 15.49 40.95
N LYS A 3 -31.22 14.34 40.65
CA LYS A 3 -30.49 13.15 40.17
C LYS A 3 -30.20 13.37 38.68
N LEU A 4 -28.91 13.45 38.34
CA LEU A 4 -28.45 13.32 36.96
C LEU A 4 -28.58 11.85 36.58
N ASP A 5 -29.50 11.55 35.66
CA ASP A 5 -29.59 10.22 35.05
C ASP A 5 -28.32 9.98 34.22
N SER A 6 -27.55 8.96 34.62
CA SER A 6 -26.41 8.46 33.88
C SER A 6 -26.88 7.82 32.58
N VAL A 7 -26.72 8.53 31.46
CA VAL A 7 -26.94 8.00 30.12
C VAL A 7 -25.95 6.86 29.89
N GLN A 8 -26.42 5.61 29.96
CA GLN A 8 -25.63 4.44 29.57
C GLN A 8 -25.48 4.45 28.04
N MET A 9 -24.25 4.62 27.55
CA MET A 9 -23.93 4.43 26.14
C MET A 9 -24.12 2.96 25.72
N PRO A 10 -24.74 2.66 24.57
CA PRO A 10 -24.87 1.30 24.05
C PRO A 10 -23.51 0.58 23.92
N GLN A 11 -23.41 -0.68 24.39
CA GLN A 11 -22.18 -1.49 24.39
C GLN A 11 -21.50 -1.61 23.01
N GLN A 12 -22.26 -1.57 21.91
CA GLN A 12 -21.72 -1.60 20.55
C GLN A 12 -20.91 -0.34 20.17
N LEU A 13 -21.27 0.82 20.72
CA LEU A 13 -20.51 2.07 20.51
C LEU A 13 -19.20 2.07 21.29
N SER A 14 -19.16 1.42 22.46
CA SER A 14 -17.92 1.28 23.26
C SER A 14 -16.90 0.37 22.58
N GLN A 15 -17.34 -0.71 21.91
CA GLN A 15 -16.44 -1.63 21.23
C GLN A 15 -15.83 -0.99 19.97
N ALA A 16 -16.66 -0.32 19.16
CA ALA A 16 -16.21 0.39 17.97
C ALA A 16 -15.22 1.53 18.29
N ALA A 17 -15.41 2.23 19.42
CA ALA A 17 -14.48 3.24 19.90
C ALA A 17 -13.12 2.63 20.30
N HIS A 18 -13.13 1.49 21.00
CA HIS A 18 -11.92 0.79 21.41
C HIS A 18 -11.15 0.23 20.20
N ASP A 19 -11.86 -0.33 19.23
CA ASP A 19 -11.25 -0.85 18.00
C ASP A 19 -10.58 0.29 17.20
N ARG A 20 -11.21 1.48 17.16
CA ARG A 20 -10.64 2.67 16.53
C ARG A 20 -9.40 3.19 17.26
N GLU A 21 -9.41 3.23 18.59
CA GLU A 21 -8.25 3.62 19.39
C GLU A 21 -7.05 2.72 19.12
N LYS A 22 -7.28 1.40 19.04
CA LYS A 22 -6.25 0.42 18.73
C LYS A 22 -5.66 0.61 17.33
N VAL A 23 -6.50 0.95 16.34
CA VAL A 23 -6.02 1.29 14.99
C VAL A 23 -5.11 2.51 15.01
N PHE A 24 -5.50 3.57 15.72
CA PHE A 24 -4.65 4.76 15.86
C PHE A 24 -3.33 4.44 16.56
N GLN A 25 -3.35 3.60 17.60
CA GLN A 25 -2.15 3.15 18.28
C GLN A 25 -1.19 2.46 17.30
N TRP A 26 -1.66 1.51 16.49
CA TRP A 26 -0.83 0.85 15.48
C TRP A 26 -0.28 1.83 14.45
N ILE A 27 -1.07 2.82 14.01
CA ILE A 27 -0.60 3.84 13.05
C ILE A 27 0.57 4.64 13.64
N VAL A 28 0.49 5.03 14.92
CA VAL A 28 1.59 5.71 15.61
C VAL A 28 2.81 4.80 15.78
N GLU A 29 2.58 3.52 16.09
CA GLU A 29 3.63 2.50 16.21
C GLU A 29 4.40 2.24 14.90
N LEU A 30 3.86 2.62 13.72
CA LEU A 30 4.61 2.58 12.47
C LEU A 30 5.87 3.45 12.49
N CYS A 31 5.85 4.55 13.25
CA CYS A 31 6.98 5.47 13.30
C CYS A 31 8.16 4.90 14.13
N ASN A 32 7.91 3.99 15.07
CA ASN A 32 8.95 3.38 15.90
C ASN A 32 9.45 2.06 15.27
N ALA A 33 10.76 1.96 15.03
CA ALA A 33 11.38 0.81 14.38
C ALA A 33 11.15 -0.53 15.10
N GLU A 34 11.02 -0.52 16.43
CA GLU A 34 10.82 -1.73 17.25
C GLU A 34 9.39 -2.28 17.13
N THR A 35 8.40 -1.39 17.01
CA THR A 35 6.98 -1.77 16.96
C THR A 35 6.44 -1.88 15.53
N ARG A 36 7.15 -1.29 14.56
CA ARG A 36 6.67 -1.15 13.18
C ARG A 36 6.31 -2.47 12.51
N GLU A 37 7.10 -3.53 12.67
CA GLU A 37 6.83 -4.81 12.01
C GLU A 37 5.49 -5.41 12.44
N ASN A 38 5.18 -5.33 13.73
CA ASN A 38 3.89 -5.74 14.26
C ASN A 38 2.76 -4.85 13.75
N ALA A 39 2.92 -3.52 13.84
CA ALA A 39 1.93 -2.57 13.35
C ALA A 39 1.62 -2.74 11.86
N LEU A 40 2.64 -2.98 11.02
CA LEU A 40 2.47 -3.28 9.59
C LEU A 40 1.59 -4.51 9.38
N SER A 41 1.83 -5.59 10.11
CA SER A 41 1.08 -6.84 10.01
C SER A 41 -0.38 -6.67 10.49
N GLU A 42 -0.58 -6.00 11.62
CA GLU A 42 -1.91 -5.79 12.19
C GLU A 42 -2.77 -4.85 11.34
N LEU A 43 -2.19 -3.79 10.77
CA LEU A 43 -2.91 -2.86 9.89
C LEU A 43 -3.17 -3.48 8.51
N SER A 44 -2.20 -4.17 7.91
CA SER A 44 -2.35 -4.74 6.56
C SER A 44 -3.42 -5.84 6.53
N SER A 45 -3.55 -6.63 7.60
CA SER A 45 -4.57 -7.69 7.73
C SER A 45 -5.99 -7.17 7.91
N ARG A 46 -6.16 -5.93 8.39
CA ARG A 46 -7.48 -5.29 8.62
C ARG A 46 -7.83 -4.20 7.61
N ARG A 47 -7.00 -4.02 6.59
CA ARG A 47 -7.11 -2.93 5.61
C ARG A 47 -8.47 -2.89 4.89
N ASP A 48 -9.12 -4.03 4.70
CA ASP A 48 -10.42 -4.12 4.01
C ASP A 48 -11.60 -3.77 4.94
N ILE A 49 -11.38 -3.78 6.26
CA ILE A 49 -12.38 -3.46 7.30
C ILE A 49 -12.33 -1.96 7.63
N ILE A 50 -11.14 -1.35 7.56
CA ILE A 50 -10.91 0.05 7.95
C ILE A 50 -10.95 0.94 6.71
N HIS A 51 -12.15 1.40 6.34
CA HIS A 51 -12.35 2.21 5.12
C HIS A 51 -11.52 3.51 5.09
N ASP A 52 -11.39 4.20 6.23
CA ASP A 52 -10.67 5.47 6.35
C ASP A 52 -9.15 5.31 6.60
N LEU A 53 -8.59 4.10 6.40
CA LEU A 53 -7.19 3.82 6.73
C LEU A 53 -6.21 4.69 5.91
N GLY A 54 -6.52 4.94 4.64
CA GLY A 54 -5.70 5.80 3.77
C GLY A 54 -5.49 7.21 4.34
N PRO A 55 -6.57 7.97 4.61
CA PRO A 55 -6.50 9.28 5.27
C PRO A 55 -5.85 9.23 6.64
N MET A 56 -6.17 8.24 7.48
CA MET A 56 -5.56 8.13 8.82
C MET A 56 -4.04 7.97 8.75
N ILE A 57 -3.54 7.13 7.83
CA ILE A 57 -2.11 6.97 7.60
C ILE A 57 -1.54 8.28 7.07
N TRP A 58 -2.11 8.84 6.00
CA TRP A 58 -1.55 10.01 5.32
C TRP A 58 -1.41 11.24 6.21
N HIS A 59 -2.41 11.51 7.05
CA HIS A 59 -2.44 12.70 7.90
C HIS A 59 -1.71 12.52 9.24
N THR A 60 -1.32 11.30 9.61
CA THR A 60 -0.49 11.07 10.79
C THR A 60 0.96 11.39 10.45
N THR A 61 1.61 12.25 11.24
CA THR A 61 2.97 12.70 10.95
C THR A 61 3.97 11.55 11.02
N GLY A 62 4.82 11.42 10.00
CA GLY A 62 5.93 10.46 9.98
C GLY A 62 5.59 9.05 9.47
N THR A 63 4.32 8.71 9.29
CA THR A 63 3.89 7.38 8.82
C THR A 63 4.28 7.12 7.36
N ILE A 64 4.03 8.06 6.44
CA ILE A 64 4.41 7.93 5.02
C ILE A 64 5.93 7.82 4.89
N ALA A 65 6.68 8.62 5.67
CA ALA A 65 8.14 8.52 5.71
C ALA A 65 8.60 7.14 6.22
N ALA A 66 7.96 6.60 7.25
CA ALA A 66 8.26 5.26 7.75
C ALA A 66 7.97 4.16 6.70
N LEU A 67 6.85 4.26 5.97
CA LEU A 67 6.51 3.32 4.90
C LEU A 67 7.49 3.42 3.72
N LEU A 68 7.89 4.62 3.33
CA LEU A 68 8.91 4.82 2.30
C LEU A 68 10.28 4.29 2.75
N PHE A 69 10.61 4.42 4.03
CA PHE A 69 11.84 3.85 4.59
C PHE A 69 11.86 2.32 4.48
N GLU A 70 10.73 1.64 4.73
CA GLU A 70 10.61 0.19 4.52
C GLU A 70 10.89 -0.19 3.06
N ILE A 71 10.46 0.63 2.09
CA ILE A 71 10.79 0.41 0.68
C ILE A 71 12.28 0.61 0.42
N VAL A 72 12.81 1.80 0.72
CA VAL A 72 14.16 2.21 0.33
C VAL A 72 15.24 1.34 1.00
N SER A 73 15.03 0.95 2.25
CA SER A 73 15.98 0.09 2.99
C SER A 73 16.20 -1.29 2.33
N THR A 74 15.25 -1.74 1.49
CA THR A 74 15.34 -3.03 0.80
C THR A 74 16.01 -2.98 -0.56
N TYR A 75 16.26 -1.79 -1.13
CA TYR A 75 16.84 -1.65 -2.47
C TYR A 75 18.19 -2.34 -2.64
N GLN A 76 19.01 -2.36 -1.59
CA GLN A 76 20.30 -3.06 -1.58
C GLN A 76 20.17 -4.58 -1.82
N PHE A 77 19.00 -5.17 -1.56
CA PHE A 77 18.73 -6.60 -1.74
C PHE A 77 17.99 -6.90 -3.05
N VAL A 78 17.67 -5.88 -3.84
CA VAL A 78 17.05 -6.06 -5.17
C VAL A 78 18.10 -6.50 -6.19
N ASN A 79 19.31 -5.97 -6.07
CA ASN A 79 20.44 -6.35 -6.90
C ASN A 79 21.75 -6.29 -6.08
N PRO A 80 22.29 -7.43 -5.59
CA PRO A 80 21.90 -8.80 -5.91
C PRO A 80 20.59 -9.25 -5.22
N PRO A 81 19.79 -10.11 -5.86
CA PRO A 81 18.45 -10.52 -5.40
C PRO A 81 18.53 -11.48 -4.21
N THR A 82 18.62 -10.93 -3.00
CA THR A 82 18.97 -11.67 -1.77
C THR A 82 17.93 -11.56 -0.65
N MET A 83 16.75 -11.01 -0.95
CA MET A 83 15.68 -10.84 0.04
C MET A 83 15.13 -12.16 0.60
N SER A 84 15.07 -12.25 1.92
CA SER A 84 14.42 -13.35 2.63
C SER A 84 12.89 -13.25 2.54
N LEU A 85 12.19 -14.36 2.87
CA LEU A 85 10.73 -14.36 2.90
C LEU A 85 10.19 -13.36 3.93
N GLN A 86 10.82 -13.25 5.11
CA GLN A 86 10.41 -12.31 6.14
C GLN A 86 10.52 -10.86 5.64
N GLN A 87 11.63 -10.50 4.98
CA GLN A 87 11.83 -9.17 4.43
C GLN A 87 10.79 -8.83 3.36
N VAL A 88 10.49 -9.76 2.46
CA VAL A 88 9.43 -9.56 1.46
C VAL A 88 8.06 -9.41 2.10
N THR A 89 7.68 -10.26 3.06
CA THR A 89 6.38 -10.16 3.74
C THR A 89 6.22 -8.82 4.45
N ARG A 90 7.25 -8.37 5.18
CA ARG A 90 7.24 -7.07 5.86
C ARG A 90 7.07 -5.92 4.87
N LEU A 91 7.83 -5.94 3.77
CA LEU A 91 7.70 -4.93 2.70
C LEU A 91 6.32 -4.97 2.04
N CYS A 92 5.77 -6.16 1.74
CA CYS A 92 4.44 -6.33 1.17
C CYS A 92 3.34 -5.78 2.10
N ASN A 93 3.50 -5.89 3.43
CA ASN A 93 2.59 -5.25 4.37
C ASN A 93 2.65 -3.72 4.26
N ALA A 94 3.84 -3.13 4.12
CA ALA A 94 3.97 -1.69 3.90
C ALA A 94 3.36 -1.24 2.55
N LEU A 95 3.59 -2.00 1.49
CA LEU A 95 2.99 -1.75 0.17
C LEU A 95 1.47 -1.85 0.21
N ALA A 96 0.90 -2.79 0.98
CA ALA A 96 -0.54 -2.89 1.18
C ALA A 96 -1.14 -1.64 1.84
N LEU A 97 -0.44 -1.04 2.79
CA LEU A 97 -0.88 0.22 3.40
C LEU A 97 -0.79 1.39 2.43
N LEU A 98 0.27 1.46 1.62
CA LEU A 98 0.38 2.45 0.55
C LEU A 98 -0.69 2.26 -0.54
N GLN A 99 -1.12 1.02 -0.80
CA GLN A 99 -2.28 0.74 -1.65
C GLN A 99 -3.55 1.38 -1.11
N CYS A 100 -3.80 1.32 0.21
CA CYS A 100 -4.96 1.99 0.83
C CYS A 100 -4.90 3.51 0.66
N VAL A 101 -3.71 4.10 0.85
CA VAL A 101 -3.49 5.53 0.66
C VAL A 101 -3.72 5.94 -0.80
N GLY A 102 -3.18 5.19 -1.77
CA GLY A 102 -3.38 5.49 -3.19
C GLY A 102 -4.82 5.23 -3.68
N ALA A 103 -5.51 4.25 -3.11
CA ALA A 103 -6.88 3.90 -3.50
C ALA A 103 -7.92 4.89 -2.96
N HIS A 104 -7.65 5.58 -1.85
CA HIS A 104 -8.62 6.48 -1.23
C HIS A 104 -8.72 7.83 -1.96
N PRO A 105 -9.92 8.33 -2.28
CA PRO A 105 -10.11 9.57 -3.05
C PRO A 105 -9.44 10.79 -2.40
N ASP A 106 -9.54 10.93 -1.08
CA ASP A 106 -9.00 12.10 -0.37
C ASP A 106 -7.47 12.21 -0.41
N THR A 107 -6.75 11.09 -0.55
CA THR A 107 -5.28 11.06 -0.47
C THR A 107 -4.61 10.77 -1.80
N ARG A 108 -5.33 10.22 -2.79
CA ARG A 108 -4.76 9.78 -4.07
C ARG A 108 -4.02 10.87 -4.83
N SER A 109 -4.63 12.04 -5.01
CA SER A 109 -3.99 13.14 -5.74
C SER A 109 -2.68 13.56 -5.06
N GLN A 110 -2.65 13.59 -3.73
CA GLN A 110 -1.44 13.91 -2.97
C GLN A 110 -0.38 12.79 -3.05
N PHE A 111 -0.81 11.53 -3.06
CA PHE A 111 0.04 10.36 -3.27
C PHE A 111 0.74 10.37 -4.64
N LEU A 112 0.01 10.76 -5.70
CA LEU A 112 0.55 10.93 -7.06
C LEU A 112 1.51 12.13 -7.15
N LYS A 113 1.12 13.28 -6.59
CA LYS A 113 1.95 14.49 -6.56
C LYS A 113 3.27 14.28 -5.82
N ALA A 114 3.25 13.46 -4.77
CA ALA A 114 4.46 13.05 -4.04
C ALA A 114 5.30 12.00 -4.81
N GLN A 115 4.87 11.57 -6.00
CA GLN A 115 5.53 10.57 -6.84
C GLN A 115 5.82 9.24 -6.12
N ILE A 116 5.04 8.91 -5.09
CA ILE A 116 5.22 7.69 -4.29
C ILE A 116 5.15 6.41 -5.16
N PRO A 117 4.30 6.29 -6.19
CA PRO A 117 4.29 5.10 -7.05
C PRO A 117 5.66 4.71 -7.63
N LEU A 118 6.54 5.70 -7.87
CA LEU A 118 7.85 5.47 -8.49
C LEU A 118 8.79 4.68 -7.57
N TYR A 119 8.57 4.68 -6.26
CA TYR A 119 9.37 3.90 -5.31
C TYR A 119 9.20 2.38 -5.51
N MET A 120 8.14 1.93 -6.17
CA MET A 120 7.93 0.51 -6.46
C MET A 120 8.57 0.06 -7.78
N TYR A 121 9.04 0.99 -8.60
CA TYR A 121 9.57 0.68 -9.93
C TYR A 121 10.82 -0.19 -9.93
N PRO A 122 11.78 -0.03 -9.00
CA PRO A 122 12.92 -0.95 -8.89
C PRO A 122 12.49 -2.41 -8.71
N PHE A 123 11.38 -2.66 -8.01
CA PHE A 123 10.84 -4.00 -7.82
C PHE A 123 10.20 -4.55 -9.09
N LEU A 124 9.49 -3.70 -9.85
CA LEU A 124 8.88 -4.05 -11.14
C LEU A 124 9.91 -4.32 -12.24
N HIS A 125 11.06 -3.63 -12.19
CA HIS A 125 12.17 -3.85 -13.13
C HIS A 125 12.94 -5.15 -12.88
N ASN A 126 12.90 -5.68 -11.65
CA ASN A 126 13.62 -6.88 -11.29
C ASN A 126 13.03 -8.11 -12.02
N ALA A 127 13.84 -8.80 -12.82
CA ALA A 127 13.43 -9.98 -13.60
C ALA A 127 13.75 -11.33 -12.92
N ASN A 128 14.11 -11.34 -11.63
CA ASN A 128 14.42 -12.56 -10.90
C ASN A 128 13.14 -13.40 -10.69
N LYS A 129 13.15 -14.65 -11.13
CA LYS A 129 11.99 -15.57 -11.12
C LYS A 129 11.77 -16.31 -9.78
N CYS A 130 12.52 -15.99 -8.73
CA CYS A 130 12.30 -16.54 -7.41
C CYS A 130 10.92 -16.11 -6.87
N ARG A 131 10.23 -17.02 -6.18
CA ARG A 131 8.91 -16.78 -5.58
C ARG A 131 8.85 -15.51 -4.72
N ASN A 132 9.91 -15.20 -3.99
CA ASN A 132 9.98 -14.00 -3.16
C ASN A 132 9.84 -12.72 -4.00
N PHE A 133 10.56 -12.63 -5.12
CA PHE A 133 10.51 -11.48 -6.02
C PHE A 133 9.23 -11.43 -6.87
N GLU A 134 8.66 -12.59 -7.23
CA GLU A 134 7.34 -12.65 -7.85
C GLU A 134 6.25 -12.12 -6.91
N HIS A 135 6.28 -12.50 -5.63
CA HIS A 135 5.34 -11.98 -4.63
C HIS A 135 5.49 -10.45 -4.48
N LEU A 136 6.73 -9.96 -4.39
CA LEU A 136 6.99 -8.53 -4.29
C LEU A 136 6.49 -7.75 -5.53
N ARG A 137 6.71 -8.27 -6.74
CA ARG A 137 6.18 -7.69 -7.99
C ARG A 137 4.66 -7.69 -7.99
N LEU A 138 4.03 -8.79 -7.57
CA LEU A 138 2.58 -8.90 -7.49
C LEU A 138 1.99 -7.83 -6.57
N THR A 139 2.54 -7.66 -5.37
CA THR A 139 2.07 -6.63 -4.43
C THR A 139 2.31 -5.22 -4.96
N SER A 140 3.48 -4.97 -5.59
CA SER A 140 3.80 -3.69 -6.22
C SER A 140 2.82 -3.34 -7.34
N LEU A 141 2.50 -4.30 -8.22
CA LEU A 141 1.47 -4.15 -9.25
C LEU A 141 0.08 -3.97 -8.64
N GLY A 142 -0.21 -4.55 -7.47
CA GLY A 142 -1.46 -4.33 -6.74
C GLY A 142 -1.67 -2.86 -6.37
N VAL A 143 -0.61 -2.14 -5.96
CA VAL A 143 -0.67 -0.70 -5.70
C VAL A 143 -1.01 0.08 -6.98
N ILE A 144 -0.31 -0.20 -8.08
CA ILE A 144 -0.56 0.44 -9.39
C ILE A 144 -1.96 0.10 -9.92
N GLY A 145 -2.36 -1.16 -9.76
CA GLY A 145 -3.68 -1.68 -10.13
C GLY A 145 -4.81 -0.97 -9.39
N ALA A 146 -4.63 -0.69 -8.10
CA ALA A 146 -5.61 0.07 -7.32
C ALA A 146 -5.75 1.52 -7.80
N LEU A 147 -4.66 2.15 -8.25
CA LEU A 147 -4.71 3.49 -8.84
C LEU A 147 -5.50 3.49 -10.15
N VAL A 148 -5.15 2.64 -11.11
CA VAL A 148 -5.82 2.62 -12.43
C VAL A 148 -7.29 2.21 -12.37
N LYS A 149 -7.69 1.46 -11.33
CA LYS A 149 -9.09 1.07 -11.11
C LYS A 149 -10.02 2.28 -10.92
N THR A 150 -9.46 3.44 -10.56
CA THR A 150 -10.23 4.67 -10.28
C THR A 150 -10.62 5.42 -11.54
N GLU A 151 -9.98 5.11 -12.68
CA GLU A 151 -10.26 5.71 -13.99
C GLU A 151 -10.12 7.25 -14.02
N GLU A 152 -9.34 7.82 -13.10
CA GLU A 152 -9.09 9.26 -13.06
C GLU A 152 -7.99 9.68 -14.06
N GLN A 153 -8.25 10.77 -14.78
CA GLN A 153 -7.32 11.30 -15.78
C GLN A 153 -5.94 11.64 -15.21
N GLU A 154 -5.88 12.12 -13.96
CA GLU A 154 -4.60 12.42 -13.28
C GLU A 154 -3.76 11.15 -13.10
N VAL A 155 -4.39 10.01 -12.76
CA VAL A 155 -3.72 8.71 -12.63
C VAL A 155 -3.18 8.25 -13.98
N ILE A 156 -4.01 8.28 -15.03
CA ILE A 156 -3.62 7.84 -16.38
C ILE A 156 -2.46 8.70 -16.88
N THR A 157 -2.57 10.02 -16.76
CA THR A 157 -1.52 10.95 -17.19
C THR A 157 -0.20 10.71 -16.44
N PHE A 158 -0.27 10.51 -15.13
CA PHE A 158 0.91 10.18 -14.32
C PHE A 158 1.58 8.88 -14.81
N LEU A 159 0.80 7.83 -15.05
CA LEU A 159 1.32 6.52 -15.46
C LEU A 159 1.90 6.51 -16.88
N LEU A 160 1.26 7.21 -17.82
CA LEU A 160 1.76 7.36 -19.19
C LEU A 160 3.10 8.12 -19.24
N THR A 161 3.31 9.08 -18.35
CA THR A 161 4.55 9.88 -18.30
C THR A 161 5.68 9.21 -17.51
N THR A 162 5.41 8.08 -16.86
CA THR A 162 6.35 7.40 -15.96
C THR A 162 6.63 5.97 -16.39
N GLU A 163 6.69 5.67 -17.69
CA GLU A 163 7.18 4.38 -18.22
C GLU A 163 6.51 3.10 -17.66
N ILE A 164 5.25 3.15 -17.18
CA ILE A 164 4.57 1.94 -16.71
C ILE A 164 4.31 0.94 -17.85
N ILE A 165 4.09 1.44 -19.07
CA ILE A 165 3.73 0.61 -20.23
C ILE A 165 4.86 -0.37 -20.60
N PRO A 166 6.11 0.08 -20.83
CA PRO A 166 7.23 -0.83 -21.04
C PRO A 166 7.41 -1.87 -19.92
N LEU A 167 7.18 -1.48 -18.67
CA LEU A 167 7.28 -2.39 -17.53
C LEU A 167 6.22 -3.48 -17.56
N CYS A 168 4.95 -3.11 -17.74
CA CYS A 168 3.85 -4.07 -17.82
C CYS A 168 4.03 -5.04 -18.99
N LEU A 169 4.48 -4.56 -20.16
CA LEU A 169 4.76 -5.43 -21.31
C LEU A 169 5.83 -6.48 -21.00
N ARG A 170 6.93 -6.08 -20.34
CA ARG A 170 8.00 -7.02 -19.92
C ARG A 170 7.50 -8.05 -18.90
N ILE A 171 6.67 -7.63 -17.95
CA ILE A 171 6.09 -8.54 -16.95
C ILE A 171 5.10 -9.51 -17.61
N MET A 172 4.30 -9.04 -18.57
CA MET A 172 3.39 -9.90 -19.35
C MET A 172 4.13 -10.99 -20.13
N GLU A 173 5.32 -10.69 -20.64
CA GLU A 173 6.13 -11.66 -21.36
C GLU A 173 6.71 -12.72 -20.40
N THR A 174 7.32 -12.30 -19.29
CA THR A 174 8.20 -13.16 -18.48
C THR A 174 7.71 -13.56 -17.09
N GLY A 175 6.69 -12.87 -16.55
CA GLY A 175 6.22 -13.04 -15.17
C GLY A 175 5.30 -14.24 -14.95
N PHE A 176 4.86 -14.44 -13.71
CA PHE A 176 3.89 -15.50 -13.38
C PHE A 176 2.46 -15.08 -13.73
N GLU A 177 1.56 -16.05 -13.91
CA GLU A 177 0.18 -15.87 -14.38
C GLU A 177 -0.54 -14.68 -13.73
N LEU A 178 -0.54 -14.58 -12.39
CA LEU A 178 -1.18 -13.47 -11.68
C LEU A 178 -0.57 -12.09 -12.00
N THR A 179 0.77 -12.01 -12.09
CA THR A 179 1.46 -10.76 -12.44
C THR A 179 1.21 -10.35 -13.90
N LYS A 180 1.08 -11.34 -14.80
CA LYS A 180 0.66 -11.10 -16.19
C LYS A 180 -0.75 -10.54 -16.24
N THR A 181 -1.70 -11.17 -15.54
CA THR A 181 -3.10 -10.72 -15.48
C THR A 181 -3.23 -9.29 -14.97
N LEU A 182 -2.53 -8.95 -13.87
CA LEU A 182 -2.54 -7.57 -13.36
C LEU A 182 -1.88 -6.58 -14.31
N SER A 183 -0.79 -6.95 -14.97
CA SER A 183 -0.12 -6.09 -15.95
C SER A 183 -1.01 -5.83 -17.17
N THR A 184 -1.71 -6.87 -17.67
CA THR A 184 -2.70 -6.73 -18.73
C THR A 184 -3.84 -5.79 -18.30
N PHE A 185 -4.36 -5.94 -17.08
CA PHE A 185 -5.40 -5.06 -16.54
C PHE A 185 -4.95 -3.60 -16.49
N ILE A 186 -3.72 -3.35 -16.02
CA ILE A 186 -3.14 -2.00 -15.98
C ILE A 186 -3.04 -1.40 -17.39
N LEU A 187 -2.54 -2.16 -18.37
CA LEU A 187 -2.45 -1.68 -19.75
C LEU A 187 -3.84 -1.37 -20.34
N GLN A 188 -4.81 -2.28 -20.17
CA GLN A 188 -6.17 -2.10 -20.68
C GLN A 188 -6.82 -0.81 -20.16
N LYS A 189 -6.64 -0.49 -18.88
CA LYS A 189 -7.18 0.72 -18.29
C LYS A 189 -6.46 1.99 -18.78
N ASN A 190 -5.16 1.92 -19.05
CA ASN A 190 -4.42 3.07 -19.61
C ASN A 190 -4.72 3.32 -21.09
N THR A 191 -5.25 2.35 -21.85
CA THR A 191 -5.59 2.51 -23.28
C THR A 191 -7.05 2.88 -23.54
N HIS A 192 -7.93 2.76 -22.54
CA HIS A 192 -9.38 2.95 -22.68
C HIS A 192 -9.97 4.06 -21.80
N GLY A 193 -9.17 4.75 -21.00
CA GLY A 193 -9.56 5.97 -20.28
C GLY A 193 -8.96 7.20 -20.94
#